data_AF-A0A9W9PHY7-F1
#
_entry.id   AF-A0A9W9PHY7-F1
#
_cell.length_a   1.000
_cell.length_b   1.000
_cell.length_c   1.000
_cell.angle_alpha   90.00
_cell.angle_beta   90.00
_cell.angle_gamma   90.00
#
_symmetry.space_group_name_H-M   'P 1'
#
loop_
_entity.id
_entity.type
_entity.pdbx_description
1 polymer ?
#
loop_
_entity_poly.entity_id
_entity_poly.type
_entity_poly.pdbx_seq_one_letter_code
_entity_poly.pdbx_strand_id
1 'polypeptide(L)'
;MKFLCLPGGFSSAKTLQTQLGPLCEALESHGDAKFHFTQGSVPMYLPDSVQGFFGPPPNFSFAKVDRPDLVNSNLRGFPKRDTPEASIKCAWEKAGNPSFSCIASVMDDLIKILENDNEIEGVMGYSEGAEIAATLLLEEQRRYKESGRIPRLKCAVFLSGWPPVEPVTGGCILADDFEDEVIKIPTCHILGAADPFLDGAMALYNMCDPDTADIFDHGGGHVIPRNRDVVHQVGEVIQEMISSVEVGA
;
A
#
# COMPACT_ATOMS: atom_id res chain seq x y z
N MET A 1 -4.82 -18.61 2.05
CA MET A 1 -4.83 -17.28 2.71
C MET A 1 -5.67 -16.29 1.90
N LYS A 2 -6.46 -15.38 2.52
CA LYS A 2 -7.21 -14.33 1.79
C LYS A 2 -6.60 -12.94 1.99
N PHE A 3 -6.43 -12.19 0.90
CA PHE A 3 -5.88 -10.84 0.89
C PHE A 3 -6.96 -9.77 0.75
N LEU A 4 -6.92 -8.77 1.64
CA LEU A 4 -7.62 -7.49 1.44
C LEU A 4 -6.86 -6.64 0.43
N CYS A 5 -7.47 -6.34 -0.71
CA CYS A 5 -6.83 -5.64 -1.83
C CYS A 5 -7.27 -4.18 -1.91
N LEU A 6 -6.31 -3.26 -1.82
CA LEU A 6 -6.51 -1.81 -1.75
C LEU A 6 -5.96 -1.11 -3.01
N PRO A 7 -6.82 -0.44 -3.81
CA PRO A 7 -6.40 0.27 -5.01
C PRO A 7 -5.57 1.51 -4.67
N GLY A 8 -4.75 1.94 -5.64
CA GLY A 8 -4.13 3.25 -5.59
C GLY A 8 -5.14 4.38 -5.75
N GLY A 9 -4.65 5.61 -5.56
CA GLY A 9 -5.48 6.79 -5.70
C GLY A 9 -6.05 6.95 -7.09
N PHE A 10 -7.21 7.59 -7.13
CA PHE A 10 -7.98 7.80 -8.34
C PHE A 10 -8.36 6.50 -9.06
N SER A 11 -8.54 5.40 -8.35
CA SER A 11 -8.87 4.07 -8.91
C SER A 11 -10.12 3.48 -8.26
N SER A 12 -10.43 2.22 -8.56
CA SER A 12 -11.59 1.50 -8.02
C SER A 12 -11.24 0.05 -7.74
N ALA A 13 -12.07 -0.64 -6.95
CA ALA A 13 -11.92 -2.06 -6.68
C ALA A 13 -11.89 -2.87 -7.99
N LYS A 14 -12.78 -2.51 -8.93
CA LYS A 14 -12.88 -3.14 -10.26
C LYS A 14 -11.63 -2.92 -11.12
N THR A 15 -11.10 -1.70 -11.11
CA THR A 15 -9.88 -1.37 -11.86
C THR A 15 -8.69 -2.15 -11.31
N LEU A 16 -8.52 -2.17 -9.98
CA LEU A 16 -7.44 -2.93 -9.35
C LEU A 16 -7.59 -4.43 -9.62
N GLN A 17 -8.79 -4.99 -9.49
CA GLN A 17 -9.04 -6.41 -9.82
C GLN A 17 -8.63 -6.74 -11.26
N THR A 18 -8.90 -5.84 -12.21
CA THR A 18 -8.47 -6.01 -13.60
C THR A 18 -6.95 -5.88 -13.76
N GLN A 19 -6.31 -5.02 -12.96
CA GLN A 19 -4.86 -4.82 -12.99
C GLN A 19 -4.09 -6.00 -12.39
N LEU A 20 -4.57 -6.52 -11.25
CA LEU A 20 -3.98 -7.64 -10.54
C LEU A 20 -4.37 -9.01 -11.12
N GLY A 21 -5.35 -9.09 -12.03
CA GLY A 21 -5.85 -10.35 -12.59
C GLY A 21 -4.78 -11.40 -12.89
N PRO A 22 -3.73 -11.11 -13.71
CA PRO A 22 -2.67 -12.08 -13.98
C PRO A 22 -1.91 -12.56 -12.73
N LEU A 23 -1.69 -11.68 -11.76
CA LEU A 23 -1.03 -12.05 -10.50
C LEU A 23 -1.96 -12.85 -9.58
N CYS A 24 -3.25 -12.47 -9.50
CA CYS A 24 -4.26 -13.24 -8.78
C CYS A 24 -4.37 -14.67 -9.35
N GLU A 25 -4.43 -14.82 -10.68
CA GLU A 25 -4.45 -16.11 -11.36
C GLU A 25 -3.19 -16.94 -11.05
N ALA A 26 -2.01 -16.30 -11.03
CA ALA A 26 -0.77 -16.97 -10.67
C ALA A 26 -0.82 -17.50 -9.22
N LEU A 27 -1.22 -16.66 -8.27
CA LEU A 27 -1.31 -17.04 -6.85
C LEU A 27 -2.40 -18.09 -6.58
N GLU A 28 -3.54 -18.02 -7.27
CA GLU A 28 -4.59 -19.06 -7.22
C GLU A 28 -4.14 -20.39 -7.83
N SER A 29 -3.25 -20.35 -8.83
CA SER A 29 -2.74 -21.57 -9.46
C SER A 29 -1.67 -22.30 -8.63
N HIS A 30 -0.97 -21.56 -7.77
CA HIS A 30 0.12 -22.07 -6.93
C HIS A 30 -0.31 -22.34 -5.47
N GLY A 31 -1.51 -21.92 -5.07
CA GLY A 31 -2.06 -22.18 -3.74
C GLY A 31 -3.51 -21.71 -3.56
N ASP A 32 -4.02 -21.78 -2.33
CA ASP A 32 -5.40 -21.37 -2.00
C ASP A 32 -5.49 -19.86 -1.68
N ALA A 33 -4.82 -19.02 -2.46
CA ALA A 33 -4.92 -17.57 -2.34
C ALA A 33 -6.32 -17.10 -2.75
N LYS A 34 -6.94 -16.22 -1.95
CA LYS A 34 -8.23 -15.59 -2.26
C LYS A 34 -8.10 -14.07 -2.12
N PHE A 35 -9.00 -13.31 -2.75
CA PHE A 35 -8.91 -11.86 -2.77
C PHE A 35 -10.24 -11.19 -2.42
N HIS A 36 -10.18 -10.20 -1.52
CA HIS A 36 -11.28 -9.30 -1.20
C HIS A 36 -10.91 -7.90 -1.69
N PHE A 37 -11.53 -7.43 -2.77
CA PHE A 37 -11.27 -6.09 -3.30
C PHE A 37 -12.21 -5.06 -2.67
N THR A 38 -11.63 -3.99 -2.14
CA THR A 38 -12.37 -2.81 -1.68
C THR A 38 -11.78 -1.54 -2.32
N GLN A 39 -12.25 -0.37 -1.92
CA GLN A 39 -11.84 0.91 -2.48
C GLN A 39 -12.11 2.06 -1.50
N GLY A 40 -11.50 3.20 -1.77
CA GLY A 40 -11.79 4.44 -1.05
C GLY A 40 -13.22 4.94 -1.27
N SER A 41 -13.65 5.84 -0.38
CA SER A 41 -14.99 6.43 -0.38
C SER A 41 -15.01 7.86 -0.92
N VAL A 42 -13.86 8.48 -1.15
CA VAL A 42 -13.73 9.86 -1.65
C VAL A 42 -13.84 9.85 -3.18
N PRO A 43 -14.90 10.39 -3.79
CA PRO A 43 -15.06 10.36 -5.24
C PRO A 43 -14.06 11.30 -5.93
N MET A 44 -13.43 10.80 -6.99
CA MET A 44 -12.46 11.54 -7.80
C MET A 44 -12.95 11.69 -9.23
N TYR A 45 -12.85 12.91 -9.76
CA TYR A 45 -13.24 13.24 -11.13
C TYR A 45 -12.00 13.50 -11.96
N LEU A 46 -11.74 12.60 -12.90
CA LEU A 46 -10.56 12.65 -13.75
C LEU A 46 -10.94 13.14 -15.16
N PRO A 47 -10.12 14.01 -15.79
CA PRO A 47 -10.24 14.31 -17.21
C PRO A 47 -10.08 13.04 -18.07
N ASP A 48 -10.77 12.99 -19.22
CA ASP A 48 -10.69 11.85 -20.15
C ASP A 48 -9.25 11.51 -20.58
N SER A 49 -8.37 12.52 -20.65
CA SER A 49 -6.97 12.36 -21.06
C SER A 49 -6.13 11.47 -20.14
N VAL A 50 -6.54 11.26 -18.88
CA VAL A 50 -5.81 10.43 -17.91
C VAL A 50 -6.52 9.12 -17.56
N GLN A 51 -7.72 8.88 -18.11
CA GLN A 51 -8.48 7.64 -17.86
C GLN A 51 -7.76 6.39 -18.37
N GLY A 52 -6.93 6.50 -19.41
CA GLY A 52 -6.11 5.36 -19.87
C GLY A 52 -5.12 4.84 -18.82
N PHE A 53 -4.74 5.68 -17.86
CA PHE A 53 -3.82 5.34 -16.78
C PHE A 53 -4.58 4.85 -15.52
N PHE A 54 -5.63 5.56 -15.12
CA PHE A 54 -6.36 5.32 -13.88
C PHE A 54 -7.61 4.43 -14.03
N GLY A 55 -7.96 4.06 -15.26
CA GLY A 55 -9.17 3.32 -15.58
C GLY A 55 -10.42 4.22 -15.69
N PRO A 56 -11.54 3.65 -16.17
CA PRO A 56 -12.79 4.38 -16.34
C PRO A 56 -13.44 4.71 -14.98
N PRO A 57 -14.28 5.77 -14.92
CA PRO A 57 -15.04 6.09 -13.72
C PRO A 57 -16.06 5.00 -13.35
N PRO A 58 -16.51 4.96 -12.07
CA PRO A 58 -16.15 5.89 -11.00
C PRO A 58 -14.76 5.61 -10.39
N ASN A 59 -14.04 6.68 -10.06
CA ASN A 59 -12.70 6.65 -9.44
C ASN A 59 -12.77 7.18 -8.01
N PHE A 60 -11.92 6.68 -7.13
CA PHE A 60 -11.93 6.99 -5.71
C PHE A 60 -10.52 7.12 -5.15
N SER A 61 -10.42 7.78 -4.00
CA SER A 61 -9.23 7.82 -3.14
C SER A 61 -9.66 7.49 -1.71
N PHE A 62 -8.72 6.99 -0.90
CA PHE A 62 -8.96 6.72 0.52
C PHE A 62 -8.75 8.00 1.34
N ALA A 63 -7.73 8.77 1.01
CA ALA A 63 -7.29 9.94 1.76
C ALA A 63 -7.80 11.24 1.14
N LYS A 64 -8.73 11.90 1.83
CA LYS A 64 -9.17 13.25 1.47
C LYS A 64 -8.24 14.29 2.08
N VAL A 65 -7.60 15.08 1.23
CA VAL A 65 -6.84 16.26 1.66
C VAL A 65 -7.77 17.27 2.34
N ASP A 66 -7.45 17.69 3.57
CA ASP A 66 -8.26 18.64 4.34
C ASP A 66 -8.28 20.06 3.74
N ARG A 67 -7.12 20.49 3.22
CA ARG A 67 -6.88 21.83 2.66
C ARG A 67 -6.32 21.75 1.24
N PRO A 68 -7.12 21.31 0.26
CA PRO A 68 -6.65 21.12 -1.12
C PRO A 68 -6.22 22.43 -1.78
N ASP A 69 -6.69 23.58 -1.27
CA ASP A 69 -6.26 24.92 -1.68
C ASP A 69 -4.79 25.23 -1.36
N LEU A 70 -4.22 24.52 -0.38
CA LEU A 70 -2.84 24.70 0.07
C LEU A 70 -1.89 23.63 -0.48
N VAL A 71 -2.42 22.60 -1.14
CA VAL A 71 -1.63 21.50 -1.66
C VAL A 71 -1.07 21.83 -3.04
N ASN A 72 0.24 21.72 -3.16
CA ASN A 72 0.93 21.86 -4.44
C ASN A 72 1.01 20.50 -5.13
N SER A 73 0.21 20.32 -6.19
CA SER A 73 0.09 19.06 -6.93
C SER A 73 1.25 18.78 -7.89
N ASN A 74 2.32 19.58 -7.87
CA ASN A 74 3.41 19.44 -8.83
C ASN A 74 4.33 18.26 -8.49
N LEU A 75 3.94 17.08 -8.96
CA LEU A 75 4.73 15.84 -8.89
C LEU A 75 5.86 15.78 -9.93
N ARG A 76 6.04 16.80 -10.78
CA ARG A 76 7.16 16.81 -11.75
C ARG A 76 8.47 17.03 -11.02
N GLY A 77 9.35 16.02 -11.10
CA GLY A 77 10.67 16.05 -10.47
C GLY A 77 10.57 15.73 -8.99
N PHE A 78 10.09 14.52 -8.69
CA PHE A 78 10.14 13.95 -7.34
C PHE A 78 11.53 14.21 -6.73
N PRO A 79 11.62 14.82 -5.54
CA PRO A 79 12.90 15.21 -4.98
C PRO A 79 13.74 13.96 -4.71
N LYS A 80 15.01 14.01 -5.11
CA LYS A 80 16.03 13.06 -4.67
C LYS A 80 16.92 13.70 -3.63
N ARG A 81 17.14 12.99 -2.54
CA ARG A 81 18.01 13.34 -1.41
C ARG A 81 18.94 12.17 -1.11
N ASP A 82 19.74 12.31 -0.06
CA ASP A 82 20.73 11.31 0.32
C ASP A 82 20.08 10.02 0.85
N THR A 83 18.85 10.10 1.40
CA THR A 83 18.07 8.95 1.87
C THR A 83 16.62 8.99 1.34
N PRO A 84 15.94 7.83 1.24
CA PRO A 84 14.52 7.76 0.91
C PRO A 84 13.65 8.65 1.80
N GLU A 85 13.92 8.69 3.10
CA GLU A 85 13.13 9.45 4.07
C GLU A 85 13.34 10.95 3.92
N ALA A 86 14.56 11.39 3.64
CA ALA A 86 14.83 12.78 3.30
C ALA A 86 14.13 13.19 1.99
N SER A 87 14.06 12.29 1.00
CA SER A 87 13.30 12.53 -0.24
C SER A 87 11.81 12.68 0.06
N ILE A 88 11.22 11.81 0.89
CA ILE A 88 9.81 11.87 1.26
C ILE A 88 9.50 13.13 2.09
N LYS A 89 10.30 13.45 3.11
CA LYS A 89 10.15 14.69 3.90
C LYS A 89 10.14 15.92 2.98
N CYS A 90 11.08 15.99 2.03
CA CYS A 90 11.12 17.07 1.06
C CYS A 90 9.91 17.08 0.11
N ALA A 91 9.42 15.92 -0.32
CA ALA A 91 8.23 15.81 -1.16
C ALA A 91 6.99 16.30 -0.41
N TRP A 92 6.83 15.91 0.85
CA TRP A 92 5.73 16.30 1.72
C TRP A 92 5.70 17.82 1.97
N GLU A 93 6.86 18.41 2.29
CA GLU A 93 7.02 19.86 2.45
C GLU A 93 6.67 20.61 1.17
N LYS A 94 7.18 20.15 0.01
CA LYS A 94 6.88 20.75 -1.29
C LYS A 94 5.41 20.64 -1.68
N ALA A 95 4.73 19.59 -1.23
CA ALA A 95 3.30 19.40 -1.40
C ALA A 95 2.46 20.30 -0.47
N GLY A 96 3.09 21.06 0.43
CA GLY A 96 2.40 21.97 1.35
C GLY A 96 2.00 21.32 2.67
N ASN A 97 2.68 20.22 3.06
CA ASN A 97 2.39 19.45 4.27
C ASN A 97 0.91 19.07 4.39
N PRO A 98 0.39 18.25 3.44
CA PRO A 98 -1.00 17.84 3.45
C PRO A 98 -1.35 17.11 4.77
N SER A 99 -2.59 17.29 5.20
CA SER A 99 -3.22 16.53 6.30
C SER A 99 -4.48 15.81 5.79
N PHE A 100 -4.80 14.70 6.44
CA PHE A 100 -5.87 13.80 6.05
C PHE A 100 -6.69 13.38 7.27
N SER A 101 -7.56 14.26 7.78
CA SER A 101 -8.38 13.97 8.96
C SER A 101 -9.31 12.75 8.81
N CYS A 102 -9.54 12.26 7.58
CA CYS A 102 -10.40 11.10 7.34
C CYS A 102 -9.71 9.76 7.60
N ILE A 103 -8.39 9.69 7.78
CA ILE A 103 -7.66 8.41 7.89
C ILE A 103 -8.17 7.57 9.06
N ALA A 104 -8.48 8.17 10.21
CA ALA A 104 -9.07 7.45 11.34
C ALA A 104 -10.37 6.70 10.94
N SER A 105 -11.25 7.35 10.19
CA SER A 105 -12.49 6.71 9.70
C SER A 105 -12.23 5.63 8.64
N VAL A 106 -11.22 5.82 7.79
CA VAL A 106 -10.80 4.80 6.82
C VAL A 106 -10.30 3.55 7.56
N MET A 107 -9.48 3.73 8.59
CA MET A 107 -9.01 2.63 9.43
C MET A 107 -10.15 1.90 10.12
N ASP A 108 -11.13 2.61 10.67
CA ASP A 108 -12.33 2.00 11.26
C ASP A 108 -13.09 1.14 10.27
N ASP A 109 -13.25 1.61 9.03
CA ASP A 109 -13.97 0.86 7.99
C ASP A 109 -13.20 -0.37 7.51
N LEU A 110 -11.87 -0.28 7.36
CA LEU A 110 -11.04 -1.44 7.02
C LEU A 110 -11.01 -2.47 8.15
N ILE A 111 -10.92 -2.03 9.40
CA ILE A 111 -11.00 -2.92 10.57
C ILE A 111 -12.35 -3.65 10.61
N LYS A 112 -13.46 -2.98 10.31
CA LYS A 112 -14.78 -3.63 10.19
C LYS A 112 -14.81 -4.68 9.08
N ILE A 113 -14.14 -4.45 7.94
CA ILE A 113 -14.01 -5.46 6.89
C ILE A 113 -13.29 -6.70 7.44
N LEU A 114 -12.15 -6.51 8.13
CA LEU A 114 -11.46 -7.62 8.78
C LEU A 114 -12.41 -8.35 9.73
N GLU A 115 -13.08 -7.66 10.65
CA GLU A 115 -14.01 -8.26 11.62
C GLU A 115 -15.14 -9.08 10.98
N ASN A 116 -15.67 -8.63 9.85
CA ASN A 116 -16.75 -9.32 9.15
C ASN A 116 -16.30 -10.52 8.31
N ASP A 117 -15.01 -10.62 7.97
CA ASP A 117 -14.45 -11.66 7.11
C ASP A 117 -13.21 -12.26 7.75
N ASN A 118 -13.39 -13.33 8.53
CA ASN A 118 -12.32 -13.95 9.31
C ASN A 118 -11.25 -14.69 8.47
N GLU A 119 -11.51 -14.90 7.18
CA GLU A 119 -10.54 -15.52 6.26
C GLU A 119 -9.45 -14.52 5.83
N ILE A 120 -9.68 -13.20 5.98
CA ILE A 120 -8.69 -12.19 5.64
C ILE A 120 -7.55 -12.20 6.67
N GLU A 121 -6.37 -12.57 6.17
CA GLU A 121 -5.13 -12.70 6.94
C GLU A 121 -3.93 -12.04 6.23
N GLY A 122 -4.12 -11.50 5.03
CA GLY A 122 -3.12 -10.72 4.31
C GLY A 122 -3.70 -9.41 3.78
N VAL A 123 -2.84 -8.44 3.49
CA VAL A 123 -3.23 -7.19 2.83
C VAL A 123 -2.34 -6.94 1.61
N MET A 124 -2.93 -6.46 0.52
CA MET A 124 -2.23 -6.13 -0.71
C MET A 124 -2.63 -4.73 -1.15
N GLY A 125 -1.66 -3.84 -1.34
CA GLY A 125 -1.93 -2.45 -1.69
C GLY A 125 -1.10 -1.98 -2.88
N TYR A 126 -1.68 -1.15 -3.74
CA TYR A 126 -0.95 -0.46 -4.81
C TYR A 126 -0.90 1.04 -4.56
N SER A 127 0.28 1.67 -4.63
CA SER A 127 0.45 3.13 -4.50
C SER A 127 -0.19 3.66 -3.21
N GLU A 128 -1.17 4.58 -3.26
CA GLU A 128 -1.97 5.01 -2.08
C GLU A 128 -2.54 3.81 -1.30
N GLY A 129 -2.97 2.75 -1.98
CA GLY A 129 -3.48 1.55 -1.32
C GLY A 129 -2.42 0.83 -0.48
N ALA A 130 -1.13 0.92 -0.85
CA ALA A 130 -0.03 0.38 -0.04
C ALA A 130 0.25 1.25 1.20
N GLU A 131 0.17 2.57 1.06
CA GLU A 131 0.23 3.52 2.19
C GLU A 131 -0.89 3.23 3.20
N ILE A 132 -2.12 3.06 2.72
CA ILE A 132 -3.27 2.72 3.57
C ILE A 132 -3.13 1.32 4.16
N ALA A 133 -2.59 0.34 3.42
CA ALA A 133 -2.31 -1.00 3.94
C ALA A 133 -1.26 -0.95 5.07
N ALA A 134 -0.15 -0.23 4.88
CA ALA A 134 0.86 -0.05 5.90
C ALA A 134 0.31 0.66 7.15
N THR A 135 -0.53 1.68 6.94
CA THR A 135 -1.23 2.39 8.02
C THR A 135 -2.16 1.45 8.80
N LEU A 136 -2.87 0.55 8.11
CA LEU A 136 -3.72 -0.46 8.74
C LEU A 136 -2.92 -1.43 9.63
N LEU A 137 -1.70 -1.80 9.23
CA LEU A 137 -0.84 -2.66 10.05
C LEU A 137 -0.40 -1.96 11.34
N LEU A 138 0.04 -0.70 11.24
CA LEU A 138 0.38 0.10 12.42
C LEU A 138 -0.84 0.32 13.32
N GLU A 139 -2.02 0.51 12.73
CA GLU A 139 -3.26 0.63 13.47
C GLU A 139 -3.65 -0.66 14.21
N GLU A 140 -3.45 -1.85 13.63
CA GLU A 140 -3.66 -3.12 14.35
C GLU A 140 -2.73 -3.23 15.57
N GLN A 141 -1.45 -2.84 15.42
CA GLN A 141 -0.49 -2.81 16.53
C GLN A 141 -0.89 -1.81 17.61
N ARG A 142 -1.31 -0.60 17.22
CA ARG A 142 -1.80 0.43 18.15
C ARG A 142 -3.02 -0.06 18.91
N ARG A 143 -4.04 -0.60 18.22
CA ARG A 143 -5.25 -1.13 18.85
C ARG A 143 -4.96 -2.34 19.75
N TYR A 144 -3.95 -3.16 19.43
CA TYR A 144 -3.47 -4.20 20.33
C TYR A 144 -2.93 -3.63 21.64
N LYS A 145 -2.04 -2.62 21.57
CA LYS A 145 -1.47 -1.96 22.75
C LYS A 145 -2.54 -1.25 23.60
N GLU A 146 -3.50 -0.58 22.96
CA GLU A 146 -4.50 0.25 23.65
C GLU A 146 -5.72 -0.53 24.17
N SER A 147 -6.16 -1.56 23.43
CA SER A 147 -7.43 -2.24 23.70
C SER A 147 -7.33 -3.77 23.80
N GLY A 148 -6.16 -4.35 23.50
CA GLY A 148 -5.97 -5.79 23.42
C GLY A 148 -6.59 -6.43 22.17
N ARG A 149 -7.02 -5.64 21.18
CA ARG A 149 -7.49 -6.17 19.89
C ARG A 149 -6.37 -6.96 19.22
N ILE A 150 -6.58 -8.24 18.97
CA ILE A 150 -5.59 -9.11 18.33
C ILE A 150 -5.42 -8.71 16.85
N PRO A 151 -4.20 -8.38 16.39
CA PRO A 151 -3.91 -8.16 14.97
C PRO A 151 -4.24 -9.40 14.14
N ARG A 152 -4.80 -9.19 12.96
CA ARG A 152 -5.27 -10.27 12.09
C ARG A 152 -4.43 -10.47 10.84
N LEU A 153 -3.79 -9.41 10.38
CA LEU A 153 -2.95 -9.46 9.20
C LEU A 153 -1.61 -10.09 9.56
N LYS A 154 -1.24 -11.14 8.81
CA LYS A 154 -0.05 -11.95 9.02
C LYS A 154 1.03 -11.70 7.98
N CYS A 155 0.69 -11.11 6.83
CA CYS A 155 1.65 -10.61 5.86
C CYS A 155 1.08 -9.45 5.02
N ALA A 156 1.95 -8.75 4.29
CA ALA A 156 1.54 -7.71 3.36
C ALA A 156 2.31 -7.72 2.03
N VAL A 157 1.62 -7.33 0.96
CA VAL A 157 2.23 -7.09 -0.35
C VAL A 157 2.04 -5.62 -0.73
N PHE A 158 3.14 -4.93 -0.97
CA PHE A 158 3.15 -3.51 -1.34
C PHE A 158 3.63 -3.34 -2.77
N LEU A 159 2.76 -2.86 -3.65
CA LEU A 159 3.10 -2.56 -5.04
C LEU A 159 3.30 -1.05 -5.21
N SER A 160 4.54 -0.63 -5.52
CA SER A 160 4.91 0.78 -5.72
C SER A 160 4.40 1.70 -4.60
N GLY A 161 4.54 1.26 -3.35
CA GLY A 161 3.87 1.87 -2.21
C GLY A 161 4.50 3.17 -1.69
N TRP A 162 3.74 3.86 -0.85
CA TRP A 162 4.18 5.02 -0.08
C TRP A 162 4.21 4.71 1.42
N PRO A 163 5.03 5.42 2.22
CA PRO A 163 5.08 5.19 3.66
C PRO A 163 3.73 5.48 4.33
N PRO A 164 3.45 4.85 5.49
CA PRO A 164 2.19 5.02 6.19
C PRO A 164 1.97 6.48 6.65
N VAL A 165 0.72 6.78 7.01
CA VAL A 165 0.32 8.09 7.54
C VAL A 165 -0.24 7.97 8.95
N GLU A 166 0.05 8.95 9.79
CA GLU A 166 -0.50 9.00 11.13
C GLU A 166 -2.01 9.33 11.08
N PRO A 167 -2.89 8.50 11.66
CA PRO A 167 -4.33 8.68 11.54
C PRO A 167 -4.90 10.01 12.06
N VAL A 168 -4.19 10.66 13.00
CA VAL A 168 -4.65 11.89 13.66
C VAL A 168 -4.14 13.15 12.97
N THR A 169 -2.84 13.22 12.67
CA THR A 169 -2.23 14.40 12.06
C THR A 169 -2.25 14.34 10.52
N GLY A 170 -2.37 13.15 9.95
CA GLY A 170 -2.20 12.90 8.52
C GLY A 170 -0.75 13.09 8.06
N GLY A 171 0.21 13.18 8.99
CA GLY A 171 1.64 13.26 8.67
C GLY A 171 2.17 11.92 8.17
N CYS A 172 3.16 11.97 7.28
CA CYS A 172 3.88 10.78 6.86
C CYS A 172 4.72 10.22 8.02
N ILE A 173 4.69 8.90 8.17
CA ILE A 173 5.44 8.13 9.17
C ILE A 173 6.65 7.51 8.47
N LEU A 174 7.85 7.81 8.95
CA LEU A 174 9.12 7.37 8.37
C LEU A 174 10.01 6.69 9.41
N ALA A 175 10.94 5.83 8.96
CA ALA A 175 11.70 4.94 9.83
C ALA A 175 12.53 5.71 10.88
N ASP A 176 13.11 6.85 10.50
CA ASP A 176 13.87 7.73 11.38
C ASP A 176 13.03 8.48 12.43
N ASP A 177 11.70 8.39 12.37
CA ASP A 177 10.81 8.95 13.39
C ASP A 177 10.49 7.94 14.52
N PHE A 178 10.94 6.68 14.42
CA PHE A 178 10.60 5.60 15.37
C PHE A 178 11.83 4.91 15.97
N GLU A 179 11.82 4.73 17.29
CA GLU A 179 12.76 3.84 17.98
C GLU A 179 12.20 2.40 18.08
N ASP A 180 10.86 2.23 18.16
CA ASP A 180 10.23 0.95 18.58
C ASP A 180 8.99 0.50 17.76
N GLU A 181 8.49 1.27 16.77
CA GLU A 181 7.30 0.88 15.97
C GLU A 181 7.65 0.63 14.50
N VAL A 182 7.90 -0.63 14.19
CA VAL A 182 8.24 -1.15 12.84
C VAL A 182 7.21 -2.21 12.46
N ILE A 183 6.91 -2.36 11.17
CA ILE A 183 6.03 -3.43 10.66
C ILE A 183 6.78 -4.77 10.79
N LYS A 184 6.33 -5.63 11.71
CA LYS A 184 7.02 -6.89 12.10
C LYS A 184 6.54 -8.14 11.39
N ILE A 185 5.45 -8.06 10.65
CA ILE A 185 4.97 -9.19 9.86
C ILE A 185 5.77 -9.30 8.56
N PRO A 186 5.88 -10.48 7.94
CA PRO A 186 6.51 -10.62 6.63
C PRO A 186 5.87 -9.70 5.58
N THR A 187 6.72 -9.09 4.75
CA THR A 187 6.29 -8.15 3.71
C THR A 187 7.00 -8.42 2.39
N CYS A 188 6.30 -8.19 1.28
CA CYS A 188 6.86 -8.30 -0.06
C CYS A 188 6.62 -7.00 -0.83
N HIS A 189 7.71 -6.35 -1.25
CA HIS A 189 7.72 -5.06 -1.91
C HIS A 189 7.98 -5.25 -3.40
N ILE A 190 6.96 -5.02 -4.22
CA ILE A 190 7.04 -5.10 -5.68
C ILE A 190 7.20 -3.67 -6.21
N LEU A 191 8.35 -3.36 -6.77
CA LEU A 191 8.69 -2.02 -7.25
C LEU A 191 9.39 -2.07 -8.61
N GLY A 192 9.52 -0.91 -9.25
CA GLY A 192 10.22 -0.79 -10.53
C GLY A 192 11.37 0.20 -10.43
N ALA A 193 12.57 -0.17 -10.87
CA ALA A 193 13.73 0.72 -10.85
C ALA A 193 13.55 2.00 -11.70
N ALA A 194 12.62 2.02 -12.66
CA ALA A 194 12.28 3.20 -13.44
C ALA A 194 11.09 3.98 -12.85
N ASP A 195 10.59 3.62 -11.67
CA ASP A 195 9.55 4.36 -10.96
C ASP A 195 10.09 5.72 -10.50
N PRO A 196 9.50 6.85 -10.91
CA PRO A 196 9.91 8.17 -10.43
C PRO A 196 9.72 8.35 -8.92
N PHE A 197 8.91 7.50 -8.28
CA PHE A 197 8.61 7.50 -6.85
C PHE A 197 9.32 6.37 -6.08
N LEU A 198 10.39 5.79 -6.65
CA LEU A 198 11.13 4.68 -6.02
C LEU A 198 11.52 4.96 -4.56
N ASP A 199 11.95 6.18 -4.23
CA ASP A 199 12.30 6.56 -2.86
C ASP A 199 11.10 6.44 -1.90
N GLY A 200 9.85 6.59 -2.36
CA GLY A 200 8.66 6.32 -1.54
C GLY A 200 8.48 4.85 -1.23
N ALA A 201 8.68 3.98 -2.21
CA ALA A 201 8.64 2.53 -2.01
C ALA A 201 9.77 2.05 -1.08
N MET A 202 10.96 2.64 -1.22
CA MET A 202 12.10 2.34 -0.35
C MET A 202 11.91 2.87 1.08
N ALA A 203 11.31 4.05 1.26
CA ALA A 203 10.98 4.56 2.58
C ALA A 203 9.93 3.67 3.27
N LEU A 204 8.95 3.13 2.53
CA LEU A 204 8.03 2.13 3.06
C LEU A 204 8.74 0.80 3.40
N TYR A 205 9.70 0.37 2.58
CA TYR A 205 10.53 -0.81 2.90
C TYR A 205 11.29 -0.64 4.21
N ASN A 206 11.86 0.54 4.45
CA ASN A 206 12.60 0.83 5.68
C ASN A 206 11.70 0.86 6.94
N MET A 207 10.37 0.92 6.78
CA MET A 207 9.40 0.75 7.87
C MET A 207 9.11 -0.72 8.23
N CYS A 208 9.66 -1.68 7.48
CA CYS A 208 9.40 -3.11 7.64
C CYS A 208 10.62 -3.83 8.22
N ASP A 209 10.40 -4.98 8.85
CA ASP A 209 11.48 -5.78 9.43
C ASP A 209 12.39 -6.35 8.34
N PRO A 210 13.68 -5.96 8.27
CA PRO A 210 14.56 -6.32 7.16
C PRO A 210 14.85 -7.83 7.07
N ASP A 211 14.63 -8.58 8.15
CA ASP A 211 14.81 -10.04 8.14
C ASP A 211 13.65 -10.77 7.45
N THR A 212 12.52 -10.10 7.24
CA THR A 212 11.28 -10.68 6.66
C THR A 212 10.64 -9.81 5.58
N ALA A 213 11.36 -8.78 5.12
CA ALA A 213 10.94 -7.87 4.06
C ALA A 213 11.72 -8.18 2.77
N ASP A 214 11.02 -8.71 1.77
CA ASP A 214 11.57 -9.00 0.46
C ASP A 214 11.30 -7.87 -0.54
N ILE A 215 12.24 -7.64 -1.46
CA ILE A 215 12.06 -6.70 -2.58
C ILE A 215 12.14 -7.47 -3.90
N PHE A 216 11.16 -7.23 -4.77
CA PHE A 216 11.19 -7.63 -6.17
C PHE A 216 11.15 -6.41 -7.08
N ASP A 217 12.22 -6.22 -7.86
CA ASP A 217 12.31 -5.17 -8.87
C ASP A 217 11.90 -5.69 -10.26
N HIS A 218 10.76 -5.21 -10.77
CA HIS A 218 10.29 -5.56 -12.11
C HIS A 218 10.86 -4.65 -13.23
N GLY A 219 11.74 -3.70 -12.90
CA GLY A 219 12.44 -2.82 -13.83
C GLY A 219 11.59 -1.75 -14.53
N GLY A 220 10.28 -1.72 -14.25
CA GLY A 220 9.32 -0.81 -14.88
C GLY A 220 9.17 0.53 -14.15
N GLY A 221 8.19 1.32 -14.58
CA GLY A 221 7.79 2.56 -13.89
C GLY A 221 6.80 2.30 -12.74
N HIS A 222 6.03 3.33 -12.38
CA HIS A 222 4.94 3.25 -11.40
C HIS A 222 3.72 2.48 -11.95
N VAL A 223 3.83 1.16 -12.05
CA VAL A 223 2.83 0.28 -12.66
C VAL A 223 2.80 -1.09 -11.97
N ILE A 224 1.64 -1.75 -12.01
CA ILE A 224 1.53 -3.17 -11.67
C ILE A 224 2.12 -4.00 -12.84
N PRO A 225 3.05 -4.93 -12.59
CA PRO A 225 3.66 -5.74 -13.65
C PRO A 225 2.60 -6.62 -14.35
N ARG A 226 2.69 -6.69 -15.68
CA ARG A 226 1.79 -7.49 -16.54
C ARG A 226 2.50 -8.41 -17.52
N ASN A 227 3.82 -8.33 -17.61
CA ASN A 227 4.58 -9.28 -18.40
C ASN A 227 4.46 -10.66 -17.72
N ARG A 228 4.08 -11.69 -18.48
CA ARG A 228 3.79 -13.02 -17.94
C ARG A 228 4.94 -13.60 -17.11
N ASP A 229 6.17 -13.49 -17.60
CA ASP A 229 7.33 -14.10 -16.95
C ASP A 229 7.67 -13.33 -15.65
N VAL A 230 7.52 -12.01 -15.66
CA VAL A 230 7.65 -11.16 -14.45
C VAL A 230 6.54 -11.47 -13.44
N VAL A 231 5.29 -11.59 -13.89
CA VAL A 231 4.15 -11.91 -13.01
C VAL A 231 4.34 -13.28 -12.35
N HIS A 232 4.85 -14.25 -13.09
CA HIS A 232 5.15 -15.57 -12.53
C HIS A 232 6.18 -15.48 -11.40
N GLN A 233 7.29 -14.77 -11.63
CA GLN A 233 8.34 -14.56 -10.61
C GLN A 233 7.82 -13.80 -9.38
N VAL A 234 7.01 -12.74 -9.58
CA VAL A 234 6.34 -12.03 -8.48
C VAL A 234 5.44 -12.98 -7.69
N GLY A 235 4.71 -13.86 -8.38
CA GLY A 235 3.88 -14.89 -7.76
C GLY A 235 4.70 -15.87 -6.90
N GLU A 236 5.86 -16.30 -7.38
CA GLU A 236 6.77 -17.19 -6.62
C GLU A 236 7.24 -16.52 -5.31
N VAL A 237 7.71 -15.27 -5.36
CA VAL A 237 8.17 -14.56 -4.15
C VAL A 237 7.03 -14.36 -3.14
N ILE A 238 5.83 -14.00 -3.60
CA ILE A 238 4.67 -13.86 -2.70
C ILE A 238 4.27 -15.23 -2.12
N GLN A 239 4.35 -16.31 -2.90
CA GLN A 239 4.03 -17.65 -2.43
C GLN A 239 5.03 -18.14 -1.37
N GLU A 240 6.32 -17.84 -1.53
CA GLU A 240 7.36 -18.13 -0.54
C GLU A 240 7.07 -17.41 0.79
N MET A 241 6.68 -16.12 0.73
CA MET A 241 6.26 -15.36 1.90
C MET A 241 5.01 -15.97 2.57
N ILE A 242 3.99 -16.36 1.79
CA ILE A 242 2.79 -17.02 2.34
C ILE A 242 3.17 -18.32 3.06
N SER A 243 4.02 -19.14 2.46
CA SER A 243 4.46 -20.40 3.04
C SER A 243 5.29 -20.22 4.32
N SER A 244 6.12 -19.17 4.42
CA SER A 244 6.90 -18.89 5.64
C SER A 244 5.99 -18.50 6.82
N VAL A 245 4.91 -17.77 6.55
CA VAL A 245 3.89 -17.39 7.54
C VAL A 245 3.14 -18.62 8.07
N GLU A 246 2.80 -19.58 7.20
CA GLU A 246 2.08 -20.79 7.58
C GLU A 246 2.93 -21.76 8.41
N VAL A 247 4.25 -21.80 8.19
CA VAL A 247 5.17 -22.65 8.96
C VAL A 247 5.50 -22.05 10.33
N GLY A 248 5.45 -20.73 10.48
CA GLY A 248 5.73 -20.02 11.73
C GLY A 248 4.53 -19.82 12.67
N ALA A 249 3.31 -20.12 12.23
CA ALA A 249 2.06 -19.98 13.00
C ALA A 249 1.70 -21.23 13.83
#